data_AF-A0A4S8LM47-F1
#
_entry.id   AF-A0A4S8LM47-F1
#
_cell.length_a   1.000
_cell.length_b   1.000
_cell.length_c   1.000
_cell.angle_alpha   90.00
_cell.angle_beta   90.00
_cell.angle_gamma   90.00
#
_symmetry.space_group_name_H-M   'P 1'
#
loop_
_entity.id
_entity.type
_entity.pdbx_description
1 polymer ?
#
loop_
_entity_poly.entity_id
_entity_poly.type
_entity_poly.pdbx_seq_one_letter_code
_entity_poly.pdbx_strand_id
1 'polypeptide(L)' 'WSAINPSWRARDRENHVVLGNDEQGDWDELDKWGTGGFLSVIMCLVWWYQGRETGDDPQWVKAVEDVLIALRGLNKGNR' A
#
# COMPACT_ATOMS: atom_id res chain seq x y z
N TRP A 1 -6.38 -1.83 2.49
CA TRP A 1 -5.17 -1.84 1.64
C TRP A 1 -4.95 -3.18 0.93
N SER A 2 -4.82 -4.31 1.63
CA SER A 2 -4.60 -5.63 1.00
C SER A 2 -5.62 -6.02 -0.08
N ALA A 3 -6.89 -5.63 0.07
CA ALA A 3 -7.94 -5.95 -0.89
C ALA A 3 -7.84 -5.23 -2.24
N ILE A 4 -7.18 -4.06 -2.29
CA ILE A 4 -7.05 -3.26 -3.52
C ILE A 4 -5.72 -3.49 -4.23
N ASN A 5 -4.84 -4.31 -3.65
CA ASN A 5 -3.52 -4.58 -4.23
C ASN A 5 -3.62 -5.51 -5.45
N PRO A 6 -2.71 -5.36 -6.43
CA PRO A 6 -2.66 -6.19 -7.62
C PRO A 6 -2.57 -7.69 -7.32
N SER A 7 -3.02 -8.50 -8.28
CA SER A 7 -3.06 -9.97 -8.15
C SER A 7 -1.67 -10.63 -8.08
N TRP A 8 -0.65 -10.00 -8.67
CA TRP A 8 0.71 -10.53 -8.71
C TRP A 8 1.46 -10.41 -7.38
N ARG A 9 0.94 -9.63 -6.43
CA ARG A 9 1.57 -9.47 -5.11
C ARG A 9 1.40 -10.73 -4.28
N ALA A 10 2.47 -11.13 -3.59
CA ALA A 10 2.44 -12.30 -2.71
C ALA A 10 1.45 -12.09 -1.56
N ARG A 11 0.69 -13.15 -1.24
CA ARG A 11 -0.31 -13.14 -0.18
C ARG A 11 -0.10 -14.28 0.80
N ASP A 12 -0.42 -14.03 2.06
CA ASP A 12 -0.42 -15.06 3.09
C ASP A 12 -1.70 -15.92 3.03
N ARG A 13 -1.83 -16.86 3.98
CA ARG A 13 -2.99 -17.74 4.07
C ARG A 13 -4.29 -17.02 4.44
N GLU A 14 -4.18 -15.80 4.98
CA GLU A 14 -5.30 -14.94 5.35
C GLU A 14 -5.62 -13.91 4.25
N ASN A 15 -4.99 -14.05 3.08
CA ASN A 15 -5.13 -13.18 1.92
C ASN A 15 -4.60 -11.74 2.15
N HIS A 16 -3.76 -11.53 3.15
CA HIS A 16 -3.05 -10.28 3.36
C HIS A 16 -1.81 -10.21 2.46
N VAL A 17 -1.49 -8.99 2.01
CA VAL A 17 -0.29 -8.75 1.22
C VAL A 17 0.94 -8.92 2.10
N VAL A 18 1.91 -9.69 1.60
CA VAL A 18 3.19 -9.91 2.27
C VAL A 18 4.20 -8.94 1.67
N LEU A 19 4.82 -8.11 2.53
CA LEU A 19 5.95 -7.25 2.16
C LEU A 19 7.07 -8.11 1.55
N GLY A 20 7.50 -7.81 0.31
CA GLY A 20 8.38 -8.71 -0.41
C GLY A 20 8.91 -8.17 -1.74
N ASN A 21 9.14 -9.08 -2.71
CA ASN A 21 9.88 -8.87 -3.96
C ASN A 21 9.12 -7.97 -4.97
N ASP A 22 8.81 -6.75 -4.56
CA ASP A 22 7.80 -5.86 -5.12
C ASP A 22 8.36 -4.91 -6.22
N GLU A 23 9.65 -5.05 -6.55
CA GLU A 23 10.34 -4.21 -7.53
C GLU A 23 10.08 -4.61 -9.00
N GLN A 24 9.36 -5.72 -9.24
CA GLN A 24 9.25 -6.35 -10.57
C GLN A 24 7.82 -6.54 -11.09
N GLY A 25 6.80 -6.16 -10.31
CA GLY A 25 5.40 -6.33 -10.69
C GLY A 25 4.80 -5.15 -11.46
N ASP A 26 3.67 -5.40 -12.12
CA ASP A 26 2.92 -4.40 -12.89
C ASP A 26 2.03 -3.54 -11.98
N TRP A 27 2.46 -2.30 -11.72
CA TRP A 27 1.73 -1.37 -10.88
C TRP A 27 0.60 -0.63 -11.60
N ASP A 28 0.46 -0.77 -12.93
CA ASP A 28 -0.55 -0.07 -13.72
C ASP A 28 -1.98 -0.53 -13.37
N GLU A 29 -2.12 -1.71 -12.76
CA GLU A 29 -3.38 -2.15 -12.13
C GLU A 29 -3.90 -1.14 -11.09
N LEU A 30 -3.01 -0.40 -10.42
CA LEU A 30 -3.35 0.67 -9.47
C LEU A 30 -3.47 2.05 -10.13
N ASP A 31 -3.05 2.20 -11.40
CA ASP A 31 -3.20 3.44 -12.15
C ASP A 31 -4.64 3.60 -12.64
N LYS A 32 -5.51 4.02 -11.72
CA LYS A 32 -6.92 4.28 -11.99
C LYS A 32 -7.18 5.79 -11.94
N TRP A 33 -7.65 6.31 -13.06
CA TRP A 33 -8.00 7.72 -13.23
C TRP A 33 -9.23 8.05 -12.37
N GLY A 34 -9.01 8.76 -11.26
CA GLY A 34 -10.06 9.15 -10.33
C GLY A 34 -9.57 10.05 -9.21
N THR A 35 -10.43 10.95 -8.73
CA THR A 35 -10.05 12.10 -7.90
C THR A 35 -9.65 11.78 -6.44
N GLY A 36 -9.45 10.51 -6.08
CA GLY A 36 -9.26 10.18 -4.66
C GLY A 36 -8.68 8.81 -4.29
N GLY A 37 -8.28 7.96 -5.25
CA GLY A 37 -7.88 6.57 -4.94
C GLY A 37 -6.79 6.47 -3.86
N PHE A 38 -5.57 6.91 -4.18
CA PHE A 38 -4.45 6.88 -3.23
C PHE A 38 -4.59 7.90 -2.11
N LEU A 39 -5.26 9.03 -2.36
CA LEU A 39 -5.47 10.05 -1.33
C LEU A 39 -6.29 9.48 -0.16
N SER A 40 -7.33 8.69 -0.45
CA SER A 40 -8.10 7.99 0.59
C SER A 40 -7.24 6.99 1.38
N VAL A 41 -6.33 6.26 0.72
CA VAL A 41 -5.39 5.35 1.40
C VAL A 41 -4.47 6.12 2.36
N ILE A 42 -3.91 7.23 1.92
CA ILE A 42 -3.05 8.10 2.75
C ILE A 42 -3.84 8.67 3.94
N MET A 43 -5.06 9.15 3.71
CA MET A 43 -5.93 9.66 4.78
C MET A 43 -6.25 8.59 5.83
N CYS A 44 -6.50 7.33 5.42
CA CYS A 44 -6.68 6.22 6.36
C CYS A 44 -5.43 5.95 7.21
N LEU A 45 -4.23 6.00 6.62
CA LEU A 45 -2.97 5.83 7.35
C LEU A 45 -2.74 6.96 8.36
N VAL A 46 -3.06 8.21 7.99
CA VAL A 46 -2.99 9.37 8.90
C VAL A 46 -3.96 9.21 10.06
N TRP A 47 -5.20 8.81 9.78
CA TRP A 47 -6.20 8.58 10.82
C TRP A 47 -5.79 7.46 11.79
N TRP A 48 -5.27 6.34 11.28
CA TRP A 48 -4.74 5.25 12.12
C TRP A 48 -3.58 5.76 12.99
N TYR A 49 -2.64 6.52 12.40
CA TYR A 49 -1.53 7.11 13.16
C TYR A 49 -2.00 7.99 14.32
N GLN A 50 -3.07 8.77 14.13
CA GLN A 50 -3.63 9.65 15.15
C GLN A 50 -4.35 8.88 16.26
N GLY A 51 -4.92 7.72 15.94
CA GLY A 51 -5.67 6.87 16.87
C GLY A 51 -4.81 5.89 17.68
N ARG A 52 -3.50 5.80 17.42
CA ARG A 52 -2.62 4.87 18.14
C ARG A 52 -2.42 5.31 19.59
N GLU A 53 -2.59 4.39 20.54
CA GLU A 53 -2.12 4.59 21.91
C GLU A 53 -0.58 4.65 21.91
N THR A 54 0.00 5.53 22.71
CA THR A 54 1.42 5.95 22.62
C THR A 54 2.39 4.78 22.41
N GLY A 55 3.11 4.78 21.28
CA GLY A 55 4.07 3.74 20.89
C GLY A 55 4.10 3.54 19.39
N ASP A 56 5.13 2.85 18.89
CA ASP A 56 5.17 2.41 17.49
C ASP A 56 4.22 1.23 17.31
N ASP A 57 3.26 1.37 16.39
CA ASP A 57 2.40 0.26 15.94
C ASP A 57 3.12 -0.43 14.77
N PRO A 58 3.65 -1.66 14.96
CA PRO A 58 4.40 -2.35 13.91
C PRO A 58 3.56 -2.65 12.67
N GLN A 59 2.23 -2.75 12.81
CA GLN A 59 1.34 -2.97 11.67
C GLN A 59 1.17 -1.67 10.87
N TRP A 60 1.06 -0.54 11.55
CA TRP A 60 1.02 0.76 10.89
C TRP A 60 2.32 1.02 10.12
N VAL A 61 3.49 0.77 10.73
CA VAL A 61 4.80 0.95 10.08
C VAL A 61 4.88 0.12 8.80
N LYS A 62 4.55 -1.18 8.89
CA LYS A 62 4.51 -2.08 7.73
C LYS A 62 3.55 -1.58 6.64
N ALA A 63 2.38 -1.07 7.01
CA ALA A 63 1.41 -0.55 6.05
C ALA A 63 1.93 0.70 5.31
N VAL A 64 2.65 1.59 6.01
CA VAL A 64 3.28 2.77 5.41
C VAL A 64 4.40 2.36 4.45
N GLU A 65 5.27 1.43 4.87
CA GLU A 65 6.32 0.90 4.01
C GLU A 65 5.75 0.28 2.72
N ASP A 66 4.66 -0.47 2.85
CA ASP A 66 4.01 -1.13 1.72
C ASP A 66 3.38 -0.13 0.73
N VAL A 67 2.70 0.91 1.24
CA VAL A 67 2.14 1.97 0.39
C VAL A 67 3.24 2.78 -0.30
N LEU A 68 4.37 3.02 0.37
CA LEU A 68 5.52 3.70 -0.25
C LEU A 68 6.11 2.91 -1.42
N ILE A 69 6.16 1.57 -1.31
CA ILE A 69 6.60 0.70 -2.41
C ILE A 69 5.66 0.85 -3.61
N ALA A 70 4.34 0.75 -3.38
CA ALA A 70 3.36 0.89 -4.46
C ALA A 70 3.45 2.26 -5.17
N LEU A 71 3.60 3.35 -4.40
CA LEU A 71 3.78 4.70 -4.96
C LEU A 71 5.06 4.83 -5.79
N ARG A 72 6.17 4.20 -5.35
CA ARG A 72 7.41 4.16 -6.12
C ARG A 72 7.27 3.36 -7.40
N GLY A 73 6.55 2.24 -7.36
CA GLY A 73 6.22 1.40 -8.51
C GLY A 73 5.45 2.17 -9.57
N LEU A 74 4.36 2.84 -9.17
CA LEU A 74 3.55 3.70 -10.05
C LEU A 74 4.36 4.85 -10.67
N ASN A 75 5.28 5.44 -9.91
CA ASN A 75 6.13 6.52 -10.42
C ASN A 75 7.20 6.02 -11.41
N LYS A 76 7.58 4.73 -11.35
CA LYS A 76 8.48 4.10 -12.33
C LYS A 76 7.75 3.77 -13.64
N GLY A 77 6.48 3.34 -13.58
CA GLY A 77 5.66 3.07 -14.77
C GLY A 77 5.25 4.33 -15.55
N ASN A 78 5.17 5.48 -14.88
CA ASN A 78 4.83 6.79 -15.49
C ASN A 78 6.01 7.55 -16.15
N ARG A 79 7.13 6.88 -16.44
CA ARG A 79 8.30 7.43 -17.16
C ARG A 79 8.58 6.67 -18.44
#